data_AF-A0A936QUS9-F1
#
_entry.id   AF-A0A936QUS9-F1
#
_cell.length_a   1.000
_cell.length_b   1.000
_cell.length_c   1.000
_cell.angle_alpha   90.00
_cell.angle_beta   90.00
_cell.angle_gamma   90.00
#
_symmetry.space_group_name_H-M   'P 1'
#
loop_
_entity.id
_entity.type
_entity.pdbx_description
1 polymer ?
#
loop_
_entity_poly.entity_id
_entity_poly.type
_entity_poly.pdbx_seq_one_letter_code
_entity_poly.pdbx_strand_id
1 'polypeptide(L)'
;MMMAHTKAVKTLTMAMMLVCIPGRSFCTSGQPLGGEPADLHAGWETLLKGHVKEGLVDYKGLVQEKDKLHAYCKLLSSTPPTDAWSKDEQLAFWLNTYNAFTVQLIVDNYPVKSIKDLNPSLSVPLVHTVWTSTKFKIGDKEYSLDDVENKVLRGKFADPRIHFAINCASMSCPPLRNEAFIGARVQEQLDDQARNFINNTHYNKITKGKSELSKIFSWFSGDFKKQGTLIEFLNKYSKVKMDANAELSYLDYDWSLNEQK
;
A
#
# COMPACT_ATOMS: atom_id res chain seq x y z
N MET A 1 -47.40 79.24 40.28
CA MET A 1 -47.51 79.32 41.74
C MET A 1 -48.49 78.25 42.18
N MET A 2 -47.99 77.21 42.88
CA MET A 2 -48.74 76.14 43.60
C MET A 2 -49.68 75.27 42.74
N MET A 3 -49.90 73.96 42.93
CA MET A 3 -49.47 72.97 43.90
C MET A 3 -49.78 71.58 43.29
N ALA A 4 -49.10 70.55 43.81
CA ALA A 4 -49.17 69.16 43.40
C ALA A 4 -50.54 68.48 43.60
N HIS A 5 -50.82 67.42 42.83
CA HIS A 5 -51.39 66.18 43.38
C HIS A 5 -51.08 64.94 42.53
N THR A 6 -50.70 63.90 43.26
CA THR A 6 -50.16 62.59 42.91
C THR A 6 -51.26 61.62 42.46
N LYS A 7 -50.98 60.73 41.50
CA LYS A 7 -51.56 59.37 41.46
C LYS A 7 -50.52 58.34 41.04
N ALA A 8 -50.36 57.33 41.88
CA ALA A 8 -49.48 56.19 41.72
C ALA A 8 -50.03 55.21 40.66
N VAL A 9 -49.13 54.65 39.85
CA VAL A 9 -49.42 53.50 38.97
C VAL A 9 -48.58 52.32 39.47
N LYS A 10 -49.27 51.24 39.83
CA LYS A 10 -48.68 49.98 40.28
C LYS A 10 -48.06 49.25 39.09
N THR A 11 -46.78 48.88 39.22
CA THR A 11 -46.03 48.02 38.32
C THR A 11 -46.51 46.57 38.46
N LEU A 12 -46.90 45.94 37.36
CA LEU A 12 -47.25 44.51 37.29
C LEU A 12 -45.95 43.71 37.09
N THR A 13 -45.57 42.93 38.09
CA THR A 13 -44.43 42.00 38.02
C THR A 13 -44.87 40.74 37.29
N MET A 14 -44.34 40.51 36.08
CA MET A 14 -44.53 39.24 35.36
C MET A 14 -43.40 38.29 35.76
N ALA A 15 -43.73 37.26 36.52
CA ALA A 15 -42.81 36.20 36.91
C ALA A 15 -42.47 35.33 35.69
N MET A 16 -41.23 35.40 35.23
CA MET A 16 -40.68 34.54 34.19
C MET A 16 -40.21 33.25 34.86
N MET A 17 -40.98 32.16 34.72
CA MET A 17 -40.52 30.83 35.14
C MET A 17 -39.35 30.42 34.25
N LEU A 18 -38.14 30.37 34.82
CA LEU A 18 -37.00 29.67 34.24
C LEU A 18 -37.31 28.17 34.23
N VAL A 19 -37.56 27.61 33.05
CA VAL A 19 -37.44 26.17 32.83
C VAL A 19 -35.96 25.90 32.55
N CYS A 20 -35.24 25.37 33.54
CA CYS A 20 -33.92 24.78 33.35
C CYS A 20 -34.05 23.54 32.47
N ILE A 21 -33.76 23.68 31.17
CA ILE A 21 -33.51 22.54 30.29
C ILE A 21 -32.04 22.15 30.51
N PRO A 22 -31.74 20.92 30.97
CA PRO A 22 -30.37 20.47 31.14
C PRO A 22 -29.65 20.48 29.79
N GLY A 23 -28.44 21.04 29.80
CA GLY A 23 -27.64 21.35 28.62
C GLY A 23 -27.53 20.19 27.65
N ARG A 24 -27.99 20.41 26.42
CA ARG A 24 -27.47 19.68 25.27
C ARG A 24 -26.08 20.23 25.00
N SER A 25 -25.06 19.51 25.46
CA SER A 25 -23.75 19.56 24.82
C SER A 25 -23.99 19.29 23.34
N PHE A 26 -23.85 20.33 22.52
CA PHE A 26 -23.68 20.14 21.10
C PHE A 26 -22.32 19.50 20.92
N CYS A 27 -22.28 18.17 20.93
CA CYS A 27 -21.26 17.46 20.18
C CYS A 27 -21.43 17.94 18.74
N THR A 28 -20.53 18.81 18.29
CA THR A 28 -20.27 18.98 16.86
C THR A 28 -19.84 17.61 16.38
N SER A 29 -20.78 16.86 15.79
CA SER A 29 -20.46 15.71 14.96
C SER A 29 -19.48 16.22 13.92
N GLY A 30 -18.21 15.80 14.05
CA GLY A 30 -17.21 16.06 13.05
C GLY A 30 -17.75 15.65 11.68
N GLN A 31 -17.41 16.43 10.66
CA GLN A 31 -17.62 16.02 9.28
C GLN A 31 -17.22 14.53 9.12
N PRO A 32 -17.93 13.74 8.30
CA PRO A 32 -17.41 12.44 7.94
C PRO A 32 -16.04 12.69 7.31
N LEU A 33 -14.98 12.18 7.96
CA LEU A 33 -13.62 12.21 7.46
C LEU A 33 -13.66 11.47 6.13
N GLY A 34 -13.68 12.19 5.01
CA GLY A 34 -13.76 11.60 3.67
C GLY A 34 -12.49 10.86 3.25
N GLY A 35 -11.54 10.62 4.16
CA GLY A 35 -10.27 9.96 3.89
C GLY A 35 -10.30 8.45 4.15
N GLU A 36 -9.12 7.85 4.07
CA GLU A 36 -8.92 6.43 4.39
C GLU A 36 -9.27 6.16 5.87
N PRO A 37 -10.00 5.08 6.19
CA PRO A 37 -10.19 4.69 7.59
C PRO A 37 -8.85 4.42 8.27
N ALA A 38 -8.59 5.09 9.39
CA ALA A 38 -7.29 5.06 10.07
C ALA A 38 -6.77 3.63 10.38
N ASP A 39 -7.67 2.70 10.69
CA ASP A 39 -7.32 1.33 11.07
C ASP A 39 -7.47 0.32 9.93
N LEU A 40 -7.69 0.77 8.68
CA LEU A 40 -7.93 -0.11 7.53
C LEU A 40 -6.86 -1.20 7.39
N HIS A 41 -5.60 -0.85 7.65
CA HIS A 41 -4.44 -1.72 7.46
C HIS A 41 -3.93 -2.39 8.75
N ALA A 42 -4.58 -2.21 9.89
CA ALA A 42 -4.09 -2.70 11.19
C ALA A 42 -3.99 -4.24 11.27
N GLY A 43 -4.92 -4.96 10.65
CA GLY A 43 -4.87 -6.43 10.57
C GLY A 43 -3.69 -6.92 9.74
N TRP A 44 -3.41 -6.23 8.63
CA TRP A 44 -2.27 -6.52 7.76
C TRP A 44 -0.94 -6.21 8.41
N GLU A 45 -0.84 -5.06 9.07
CA GLU A 45 0.30 -4.67 9.90
C GLU A 45 0.68 -5.77 10.90
N THR A 46 -0.32 -6.34 11.58
CA THR A 46 -0.13 -7.40 12.57
C THR A 46 0.43 -8.67 11.91
N LEU A 47 -0.15 -9.08 10.77
CA LEU A 47 0.31 -10.26 10.03
C LEU A 47 1.74 -10.06 9.50
N LEU A 48 2.04 -8.88 8.93
CA LEU A 48 3.37 -8.55 8.42
C LEU A 48 4.43 -8.61 9.53
N LYS A 49 4.16 -8.01 10.70
CA LYS A 49 5.09 -8.06 11.83
C LYS A 49 5.31 -9.46 12.38
N GLY A 50 4.27 -10.29 12.37
CA GLY A 50 4.34 -11.66 12.87
C GLY A 50 5.07 -12.62 11.92
N HIS A 51 4.93 -12.40 10.61
CA HIS A 51 5.31 -13.40 9.60
C HIS A 51 6.32 -12.92 8.57
N VAL A 52 6.78 -11.67 8.63
CA VAL A 52 7.81 -11.16 7.70
C VAL A 52 9.07 -10.77 8.46
N LYS A 53 10.17 -11.44 8.12
CA LYS A 53 11.49 -11.19 8.69
C LYS A 53 12.51 -11.02 7.57
N GLU A 54 13.22 -9.88 7.59
CA GLU A 54 14.23 -9.54 6.57
C GLU A 54 13.71 -9.60 5.12
N GLY A 55 12.41 -9.39 4.93
CA GLY A 55 11.75 -9.47 3.61
C GLY A 55 11.25 -10.84 3.20
N LEU A 56 11.56 -11.89 3.99
CA LEU A 56 11.12 -13.26 3.78
C LEU A 56 9.85 -13.55 4.57
N VAL A 57 8.97 -14.38 4.00
CA VAL A 57 7.62 -14.64 4.52
C VAL A 57 7.56 -16.02 5.16
N ASP A 58 7.05 -16.12 6.38
CA ASP A 58 6.69 -17.40 7.02
C ASP A 58 5.33 -17.86 6.51
N TYR A 59 5.31 -18.43 5.30
CA TYR A 59 4.07 -18.95 4.71
C TYR A 59 3.48 -20.08 5.54
N LYS A 60 4.31 -20.92 6.17
CA LYS A 60 3.86 -22.02 7.02
C LYS A 60 3.12 -21.51 8.25
N GLY A 61 3.63 -20.45 8.89
CA GLY A 61 2.96 -19.74 9.98
C GLY A 61 1.67 -19.07 9.52
N LEU A 62 1.70 -18.36 8.38
CA LEU A 62 0.53 -17.68 7.83
C LEU A 62 -0.63 -18.62 7.47
N VAL A 63 -0.34 -19.86 7.06
CA VAL A 63 -1.38 -20.89 6.85
C VAL A 63 -2.20 -21.13 8.13
N GLN A 64 -1.59 -21.02 9.31
CA GLN A 64 -2.30 -21.16 10.59
C GLN A 64 -3.16 -19.93 10.93
N GLU A 65 -2.91 -18.79 10.29
CA GLU A 65 -3.64 -17.53 10.47
C GLU A 65 -4.39 -17.11 9.20
N LYS A 66 -4.67 -18.06 8.31
CA LYS A 66 -5.32 -17.85 7.01
C LYS A 66 -6.63 -17.06 7.12
N ASP A 67 -7.45 -17.33 8.14
CA ASP A 67 -8.71 -16.62 8.36
C ASP A 67 -8.50 -15.12 8.63
N LYS A 68 -7.41 -14.74 9.32
CA LYS A 68 -7.07 -13.33 9.57
C LYS A 68 -6.64 -12.63 8.28
N LEU A 69 -5.84 -13.32 7.44
CA LEU A 69 -5.43 -12.81 6.13
C LEU A 69 -6.65 -12.62 5.21
N HIS A 70 -7.52 -13.63 5.14
CA HIS A 70 -8.75 -13.57 4.35
C HIS A 70 -9.69 -12.47 4.84
N ALA A 71 -9.79 -12.27 6.16
CA ALA A 71 -10.57 -11.17 6.73
C ALA A 71 -10.04 -9.80 6.28
N TYR A 72 -8.72 -9.62 6.22
CA TYR A 72 -8.12 -8.39 5.72
C TYR A 72 -8.37 -8.19 4.21
N CYS A 73 -8.18 -9.22 3.38
CA CYS A 73 -8.48 -9.12 1.96
C CYS A 73 -9.96 -8.81 1.71
N LYS A 74 -10.88 -9.40 2.50
CA LYS A 74 -12.31 -9.07 2.46
C LYS A 74 -12.58 -7.63 2.87
N LEU A 75 -11.86 -7.11 3.88
CA LEU A 75 -11.97 -5.71 4.28
C LEU A 75 -11.60 -4.78 3.13
N LEU A 76 -10.45 -5.01 2.47
CA LEU A 76 -10.05 -4.27 1.25
C LEU A 76 -11.12 -4.36 0.15
N SER A 77 -11.66 -5.56 -0.10
CA SER A 77 -12.74 -5.75 -1.08
C SER A 77 -13.99 -4.92 -0.76
N SER A 78 -14.30 -4.72 0.52
CA SER A 78 -15.49 -3.97 0.98
C SER A 78 -15.26 -2.47 1.18
N THR A 79 -14.01 -2.00 1.10
CA THR A 79 -13.63 -0.60 1.35
C THR A 79 -12.82 -0.06 0.18
N PRO A 80 -13.40 0.02 -1.03
CA PRO A 80 -12.69 0.55 -2.18
C PRO A 80 -12.30 2.03 -1.97
N PRO A 81 -11.13 2.47 -2.47
CA PRO A 81 -10.72 3.86 -2.39
C PRO A 81 -11.70 4.76 -3.15
N THR A 82 -11.95 5.95 -2.61
CA THR A 82 -12.86 6.95 -3.20
C THR A 82 -12.10 8.19 -3.64
N ASP A 83 -12.76 9.07 -4.40
CA ASP A 83 -12.17 10.34 -4.82
C ASP A 83 -11.95 11.33 -3.67
N ALA A 84 -12.54 11.07 -2.50
CA ALA A 84 -12.31 11.86 -1.30
C ALA A 84 -10.98 11.49 -0.60
N TRP A 85 -10.39 10.33 -0.92
CA TRP A 85 -9.06 9.94 -0.44
C TRP A 85 -7.99 10.68 -1.22
N SER A 86 -6.94 11.11 -0.53
CA SER A 86 -5.72 11.64 -1.14
C SER A 86 -5.07 10.61 -2.06
N LYS A 87 -4.23 11.07 -3.00
CA LYS A 87 -3.47 10.18 -3.88
C LYS A 87 -2.59 9.21 -3.08
N ASP A 88 -2.04 9.65 -1.96
CA ASP A 88 -1.16 8.84 -1.12
C ASP A 88 -1.93 7.74 -0.39
N GLU A 89 -3.12 8.03 0.14
CA GLU A 89 -4.03 7.00 0.69
C GLU A 89 -4.42 5.98 -0.38
N GLN A 90 -4.80 6.44 -1.58
CA GLN A 90 -5.12 5.52 -2.68
C GLN A 90 -3.91 4.66 -3.07
N LEU A 91 -2.69 5.23 -3.09
CA LEU A 91 -1.47 4.50 -3.40
C LEU A 91 -1.18 3.43 -2.34
N ALA A 92 -1.25 3.79 -1.06
CA ALA A 92 -1.07 2.87 0.06
C ALA A 92 -2.05 1.70 -0.02
N PHE A 93 -3.33 1.98 -0.25
CA PHE A 93 -4.36 0.97 -0.44
C PHE A 93 -3.99 -0.03 -1.53
N TRP A 94 -3.59 0.44 -2.72
CA TRP A 94 -3.31 -0.45 -3.85
C TRP A 94 -2.00 -1.25 -3.69
N LEU A 95 -0.98 -0.67 -3.05
CA LEU A 95 0.25 -1.39 -2.69
C LEU A 95 -0.06 -2.53 -1.71
N ASN A 96 -0.85 -2.25 -0.67
CA ASN A 96 -1.28 -3.26 0.28
C ASN A 96 -2.17 -4.32 -0.37
N THR A 97 -3.06 -3.92 -1.28
CA THR A 97 -3.93 -4.82 -2.03
C THR A 97 -3.11 -5.83 -2.82
N TYR A 98 -2.15 -5.37 -3.64
CA TYR A 98 -1.31 -6.28 -4.42
C TYR A 98 -0.59 -7.29 -3.52
N ASN A 99 0.07 -6.80 -2.47
CA ASN A 99 0.87 -7.64 -1.57
C ASN A 99 0.00 -8.66 -0.82
N ALA A 100 -1.13 -8.23 -0.26
CA ALA A 100 -1.99 -9.10 0.53
C ALA A 100 -2.67 -10.17 -0.33
N PHE A 101 -3.17 -9.83 -1.52
CA PHE A 101 -3.73 -10.83 -2.43
C PHE A 101 -2.67 -11.78 -3.01
N THR A 102 -1.42 -11.31 -3.17
CA THR A 102 -0.31 -12.20 -3.54
C THR A 102 0.02 -13.19 -2.43
N VAL A 103 0.11 -12.71 -1.18
CA VAL A 103 0.34 -13.59 -0.02
C VAL A 103 -0.83 -14.54 0.19
N GLN A 104 -2.08 -14.06 0.04
CA GLN A 104 -3.27 -14.91 0.10
C GLN A 104 -3.20 -16.03 -0.95
N LEU A 105 -2.85 -15.70 -2.19
CA LEU A 105 -2.72 -16.69 -3.27
C LEU A 105 -1.73 -17.80 -2.90
N ILE A 106 -0.56 -17.45 -2.33
CA ILE A 106 0.40 -18.46 -1.88
C ILE A 106 -0.14 -19.27 -0.71
N VAL A 107 -0.70 -18.63 0.31
CA VAL A 107 -1.27 -19.31 1.49
C VAL A 107 -2.40 -20.27 1.09
N ASP A 108 -3.22 -19.90 0.11
CA ASP A 108 -4.31 -20.73 -0.40
C ASP A 108 -3.83 -21.98 -1.14
N ASN A 109 -2.59 -21.98 -1.63
CA ASN A 109 -2.00 -23.07 -2.41
C ASN A 109 -0.75 -23.68 -1.77
N TYR A 110 -0.45 -23.34 -0.52
CA TYR A 110 0.75 -23.84 0.15
C TYR A 110 0.62 -25.33 0.51
N PRO A 111 1.66 -26.16 0.35
CA PRO A 111 3.02 -25.83 -0.11
C PRO A 111 3.13 -25.74 -1.64
N VAL A 112 3.83 -24.71 -2.12
CA VAL A 112 4.21 -24.53 -3.53
C VAL A 112 5.67 -24.08 -3.60
N LYS A 113 6.39 -24.38 -4.68
CA LYS A 113 7.82 -24.01 -4.80
C LYS A 113 8.01 -22.65 -5.47
N SER A 114 7.10 -22.28 -6.37
CA SER A 114 7.09 -21.00 -7.06
C SER A 114 5.65 -20.55 -7.31
N ILE A 115 5.40 -19.24 -7.25
CA ILE A 115 4.12 -18.68 -7.72
C ILE A 115 3.83 -19.08 -9.18
N LYS A 116 4.86 -19.34 -10.00
CA LYS A 116 4.70 -19.77 -11.39
C LYS A 116 4.16 -21.19 -11.54
N ASP A 117 4.24 -22.02 -10.49
CA ASP A 117 3.65 -23.35 -10.49
C ASP A 117 2.11 -23.28 -10.44
N LEU A 118 1.56 -22.10 -10.11
CA LEU A 118 0.12 -21.81 -10.08
C LEU A 118 -0.42 -21.27 -11.41
N ASN A 119 0.40 -21.25 -12.48
CA ASN A 119 -0.09 -20.89 -13.80
C ASN A 119 -1.19 -21.86 -14.27
N PRO A 120 -2.25 -21.39 -14.95
CA PRO A 120 -3.29 -22.26 -15.49
C PRO A 120 -2.71 -23.32 -16.44
N SER A 121 -3.21 -24.55 -16.40
CA SER A 121 -2.70 -25.68 -17.21
C SER A 121 -2.76 -25.46 -18.73
N LEU A 122 -3.60 -24.54 -19.21
CA LEU A 122 -3.65 -24.08 -20.60
C LEU A 122 -2.96 -22.71 -20.71
N SER A 123 -1.67 -22.65 -20.37
CA SER A 123 -0.92 -21.39 -20.39
C SER A 123 -0.54 -21.03 -21.83
N VAL A 124 -1.15 -19.99 -22.39
CA VAL A 124 -0.57 -19.27 -23.53
C VAL A 124 0.47 -18.31 -22.94
N PRO A 125 1.76 -18.41 -23.32
CA PRO A 125 2.79 -17.51 -22.84
C PRO A 125 2.35 -16.05 -23.03
N LEU A 126 2.51 -15.23 -21.99
CA LEU A 126 2.16 -13.79 -21.94
C LEU A 126 0.65 -13.44 -21.92
N VAL A 127 -0.27 -14.42 -21.97
CA VAL A 127 -1.73 -14.14 -22.00
C VAL A 127 -2.45 -14.73 -20.79
N HIS A 128 -2.09 -15.94 -20.38
CA HIS A 128 -2.73 -16.64 -19.25
C HIS A 128 -1.69 -17.04 -18.21
N THR A 129 -1.35 -16.10 -17.34
CA THR A 129 -0.46 -16.31 -16.20
C THR A 129 -1.27 -16.27 -14.90
N VAL A 130 -0.69 -16.77 -13.81
CA VAL A 130 -1.27 -16.66 -12.46
C VAL A 130 -1.65 -15.21 -12.10
N TRP A 131 -0.90 -14.21 -12.59
CA TRP A 131 -1.20 -12.79 -12.36
C TRP A 131 -2.45 -12.31 -13.12
N THR A 132 -2.75 -12.84 -14.30
CA THR A 132 -3.94 -12.46 -15.08
C THR A 132 -5.17 -13.31 -14.72
N SER A 133 -4.97 -14.55 -14.27
CA SER A 133 -6.05 -15.49 -13.94
C SER A 133 -6.54 -15.40 -12.49
N THR A 134 -5.72 -14.93 -11.56
CA THR A 134 -6.14 -14.73 -10.16
C THR A 134 -7.05 -13.52 -10.08
N LYS A 135 -8.36 -13.74 -9.88
CA LYS A 135 -9.37 -12.69 -9.82
C LYS A 135 -9.87 -12.46 -8.39
N PHE A 136 -10.07 -11.19 -8.03
CA PHE A 136 -10.67 -10.77 -6.77
C PHE A 136 -11.46 -9.47 -6.99
N LYS A 137 -12.32 -9.12 -6.04
CA LYS A 137 -13.15 -7.91 -6.12
C LYS A 137 -12.59 -6.78 -5.26
N ILE A 138 -12.73 -5.56 -5.74
CA ILE A 138 -12.59 -4.32 -4.96
C ILE A 138 -13.84 -3.47 -5.24
N GLY A 139 -14.73 -3.37 -4.25
CA GLY A 139 -16.12 -2.97 -4.47
C GLY A 139 -16.82 -3.93 -5.44
N ASP A 140 -17.54 -3.38 -6.41
CA ASP A 140 -18.24 -4.16 -7.43
C ASP A 140 -17.36 -4.55 -8.63
N LYS A 141 -16.11 -4.08 -8.68
CA LYS A 141 -15.20 -4.31 -9.80
C LYS A 141 -14.32 -5.52 -9.54
N GLU A 142 -14.15 -6.33 -10.57
CA GLU A 142 -13.17 -7.43 -10.59
C GLU A 142 -11.81 -6.92 -11.04
N TYR A 143 -10.76 -7.37 -10.36
CA TYR A 143 -9.36 -7.10 -10.64
C TYR A 143 -8.58 -8.41 -10.64
N SER A 144 -7.46 -8.41 -11.35
CA SER A 144 -6.37 -9.36 -11.17
C SER A 144 -5.13 -8.69 -10.57
N LEU A 145 -4.14 -9.48 -10.15
CA LEU A 145 -2.85 -8.94 -9.71
C LEU A 145 -2.20 -8.10 -10.83
N ASP A 146 -2.31 -8.56 -12.08
CA ASP A 146 -1.86 -7.81 -13.26
C ASP A 146 -2.61 -6.48 -13.42
N ASP A 147 -3.94 -6.46 -13.24
CA ASP A 147 -4.72 -5.22 -13.31
C ASP A 147 -4.26 -4.21 -12.24
N VAL A 148 -4.04 -4.69 -11.01
CA VAL A 148 -3.57 -3.84 -9.91
C VAL A 148 -2.17 -3.29 -10.20
N GLU A 149 -1.24 -4.12 -10.64
CA GLU A 149 0.13 -3.69 -10.94
C GLU A 149 0.18 -2.75 -12.16
N ASN A 150 -0.35 -3.19 -13.29
CA ASN A 150 -0.10 -2.55 -14.58
C ASN A 150 -1.08 -1.40 -14.86
N LYS A 151 -2.36 -1.58 -14.57
CA LYS A 151 -3.38 -0.56 -14.88
C LYS A 151 -3.52 0.45 -13.75
N VAL A 152 -3.51 -0.01 -12.51
CA VAL A 152 -3.71 0.86 -11.35
C VAL A 152 -2.39 1.47 -10.89
N LEU A 153 -1.47 0.68 -10.34
CA LEU A 153 -0.24 1.18 -9.73
C LEU A 153 0.66 1.88 -10.76
N ARG A 154 1.10 1.17 -11.79
CA ARG A 154 1.99 1.72 -12.82
C ARG A 154 1.29 2.76 -13.70
N GLY A 155 0.03 2.51 -14.07
CA GLY A 155 -0.75 3.37 -14.96
C GLY A 155 -1.19 4.70 -14.33
N LYS A 156 -1.70 4.68 -13.09
CA LYS A 156 -2.28 5.87 -12.43
C LYS A 156 -1.24 6.70 -11.68
N PHE A 157 -0.29 6.05 -11.02
CA PHE A 157 0.67 6.75 -10.14
C PHE A 157 2.01 7.04 -10.81
N ALA A 158 2.39 6.23 -11.81
CA ALA A 158 3.60 6.42 -12.62
C ALA A 158 4.89 6.62 -11.77
N ASP A 159 4.95 6.00 -10.59
CA ASP A 159 6.08 6.09 -9.67
C ASP A 159 6.98 4.85 -9.81
N PRO A 160 8.23 4.99 -10.25
CA PRO A 160 9.15 3.87 -10.41
C PRO A 160 9.47 3.13 -9.10
N ARG A 161 9.27 3.75 -7.93
CA ARG A 161 9.50 3.10 -6.62
C ARG A 161 8.49 2.00 -6.32
N ILE A 162 7.35 1.97 -7.01
CA ILE A 162 6.33 0.92 -6.89
C ILE A 162 6.94 -0.47 -7.13
N HIS A 163 7.91 -0.58 -8.06
CA HIS A 163 8.62 -1.82 -8.38
C HIS A 163 9.43 -2.39 -7.21
N PHE A 164 9.62 -1.63 -6.12
CA PHE A 164 10.28 -2.07 -4.89
C PHE A 164 9.30 -2.24 -3.72
N ALA A 165 8.03 -1.90 -3.92
CA ALA A 165 6.99 -1.88 -2.91
C ALA A 165 5.96 -3.00 -3.09
N ILE A 166 6.01 -3.71 -4.21
CA ILE A 166 5.20 -4.89 -4.48
C ILE A 166 6.09 -6.13 -4.52
N ASN A 167 5.63 -7.20 -3.86
CA ASN A 167 6.32 -8.48 -3.78
C ASN A 167 5.46 -9.56 -4.45
N CYS A 168 6.03 -10.17 -5.48
CA CYS A 168 5.43 -11.22 -6.30
C CYS A 168 5.65 -12.64 -5.75
N ALA A 169 6.00 -12.77 -4.47
CA ALA A 169 6.32 -14.01 -3.77
C ALA A 169 7.55 -14.79 -4.27
N SER A 170 8.48 -14.17 -5.01
CA SER A 170 9.72 -14.83 -5.46
C SER A 170 10.97 -14.35 -4.72
N MET A 171 12.00 -15.18 -4.60
CA MET A 171 13.28 -14.84 -3.95
C MET A 171 13.94 -13.59 -4.53
N SER A 172 13.91 -13.42 -5.85
CA SER A 172 14.46 -12.21 -6.50
C SER A 172 13.49 -11.01 -6.54
N CYS A 173 12.28 -11.15 -5.99
CA CYS A 173 11.36 -10.01 -5.84
C CYS A 173 11.88 -9.09 -4.71
N PRO A 174 11.51 -7.80 -4.71
CA PRO A 174 11.89 -6.90 -3.63
C PRO A 174 11.42 -7.42 -2.26
N PRO A 175 12.20 -7.20 -1.18
CA PRO A 175 11.81 -7.58 0.17
C PRO A 175 10.40 -7.09 0.52
N LEU A 176 9.53 -8.00 0.98
CA LEU A 176 8.23 -7.58 1.49
C LEU A 176 8.44 -6.74 2.76
N ARG A 177 7.80 -5.58 2.84
CA ARG A 177 7.88 -4.72 4.03
C ARG A 177 7.22 -5.44 5.21
N ASN A 178 7.83 -5.36 6.39
CA ASN A 178 7.25 -5.90 7.63
C ASN A 178 6.25 -4.95 8.32
N GLU A 179 5.81 -3.91 7.62
CA GLU A 179 4.73 -3.01 8.01
C GLU A 179 3.88 -2.66 6.77
N ALA A 180 2.60 -2.38 6.99
CA ALA A 180 1.68 -1.98 5.95
C ALA A 180 1.99 -0.57 5.44
N PHE A 181 1.67 -0.32 4.17
CA PHE A 181 1.69 1.05 3.65
C PHE A 181 0.55 1.85 4.25
N ILE A 182 0.77 3.12 4.59
CA ILE A 182 -0.30 4.03 5.05
C ILE A 182 -0.20 5.36 4.33
N GLY A 183 -1.33 6.00 4.01
CA GLY A 183 -1.34 7.23 3.20
C GLY A 183 -0.41 8.31 3.76
N ALA A 184 -0.42 8.53 5.08
CA ALA A 184 0.40 9.55 5.73
C ALA A 184 1.92 9.35 5.59
N ARG A 185 2.40 8.12 5.29
CA ARG A 185 3.82 7.79 5.22
C ARG A 185 4.25 7.12 3.91
N VAL A 186 3.34 6.87 2.98
CA VAL A 186 3.63 6.04 1.80
C VAL A 186 4.83 6.56 0.99
N GLN A 187 4.99 7.88 0.88
CA GLN A 187 6.12 8.49 0.18
C GLN A 187 7.47 8.18 0.85
N GLU A 188 7.52 8.26 2.18
CA GLU A 188 8.69 7.89 3.00
C GLU A 188 8.97 6.39 2.87
N GLN A 189 7.93 5.56 2.95
CA GLN A 189 8.03 4.10 2.85
C GLN A 189 8.53 3.66 1.47
N LEU A 190 8.10 4.33 0.39
CA LEU A 190 8.59 4.07 -0.97
C LEU A 190 10.06 4.46 -1.15
N ASP A 191 10.46 5.61 -0.60
CA ASP A 191 11.86 6.04 -0.61
C ASP A 191 12.77 5.09 0.19
N ASP A 192 12.28 4.60 1.33
CA ASP A 192 12.97 3.60 2.14
C ASP A 192 13.13 2.27 1.39
N GLN A 193 12.05 1.76 0.78
CA GLN A 193 12.11 0.55 -0.05
C GLN A 193 13.09 0.69 -1.22
N ALA A 194 13.08 1.84 -1.91
CA ALA A 194 14.03 2.10 -2.99
C ALA A 194 15.48 2.07 -2.50
N ARG A 195 15.79 2.75 -1.38
CA ARG A 195 17.13 2.71 -0.78
C ARG A 195 17.54 1.30 -0.38
N ASN A 196 16.66 0.56 0.28
CA ASN A 196 16.96 -0.78 0.78
C ASN A 196 17.19 -1.76 -0.37
N PHE A 197 16.32 -1.75 -1.39
CA PHE A 197 16.46 -2.64 -2.54
C PHE A 197 17.71 -2.33 -3.36
N ILE A 198 17.91 -1.07 -3.75
CA ILE A 198 19.03 -0.66 -4.61
C ILE A 198 20.39 -0.96 -3.96
N ASN A 199 20.49 -0.82 -2.64
CA ASN A 199 21.75 -1.03 -1.92
C ASN A 199 21.94 -2.46 -1.39
N ASN A 200 21.01 -3.38 -1.64
CA ASN A 200 21.12 -4.75 -1.18
C ASN A 200 21.92 -5.59 -2.18
N THR A 201 23.04 -6.15 -1.72
CA THR A 201 24.00 -6.91 -2.52
C THR A 201 23.48 -8.23 -3.06
N HIS A 202 22.37 -8.74 -2.51
CA HIS A 202 21.67 -9.89 -3.08
C HIS A 202 20.99 -9.54 -4.41
N TYR A 203 20.44 -8.33 -4.53
CA TYR A 203 19.69 -7.90 -5.71
C TYR A 203 20.52 -7.05 -6.67
N ASN A 204 21.57 -6.38 -6.19
CA ASN A 204 22.34 -5.42 -6.98
C ASN A 204 23.81 -5.38 -6.53
N LYS A 205 24.74 -5.48 -7.47
CA LYS A 205 26.17 -5.23 -7.28
C LYS A 205 26.54 -3.92 -7.96
N ILE A 206 26.46 -2.82 -7.22
CA ILE A 206 26.67 -1.47 -7.76
C ILE A 206 28.12 -1.03 -7.55
N THR A 207 28.77 -0.63 -8.64
CA THR A 207 30.08 0.06 -8.61
C THR A 207 30.05 1.29 -9.51
N LYS A 208 31.12 2.10 -9.48
CA LYS A 208 31.19 3.32 -10.31
C LYS A 208 31.08 3.03 -11.81
N GLY A 209 31.87 2.08 -12.33
CA GLY A 209 32.01 1.84 -13.76
C GLY A 209 31.26 0.63 -14.31
N LYS A 210 30.96 -0.38 -13.49
CA LYS A 210 30.26 -1.59 -13.91
C LYS A 210 29.32 -2.10 -12.82
N SER A 211 28.05 -2.26 -13.13
CA SER A 211 27.05 -2.70 -12.16
C SER A 211 26.22 -3.85 -12.70
N GLU A 212 25.97 -4.84 -11.85
CA GLU A 212 25.10 -5.97 -12.12
C GLU A 212 23.81 -5.79 -11.30
N LEU A 213 22.68 -5.61 -11.97
CA LEU A 213 21.43 -5.16 -11.36
C LEU A 213 20.35 -6.25 -11.39
N SER A 214 19.32 -6.11 -10.56
CA SER A 214 18.13 -6.96 -10.65
C SER A 214 17.47 -6.89 -12.04
N LYS A 215 16.91 -8.00 -12.54
CA LYS A 215 16.13 -8.02 -13.81
C LYS A 215 14.95 -7.06 -13.82
N ILE A 216 14.46 -6.61 -12.66
CA ILE A 216 13.41 -5.58 -12.54
C ILE A 216 13.77 -4.31 -13.34
N PHE A 217 15.04 -3.88 -13.27
CA PHE A 217 15.52 -2.71 -14.01
C PHE A 217 15.53 -2.93 -15.54
N SER A 218 15.66 -4.18 -15.98
CA SER A 218 15.55 -4.55 -17.40
C SER A 218 14.08 -4.62 -17.84
N TRP A 219 13.24 -5.35 -17.10
CA TRP A 219 11.85 -5.60 -17.47
C TRP A 219 11.00 -4.34 -17.45
N PHE A 220 11.25 -3.46 -16.47
CA PHE A 220 10.51 -2.21 -16.29
C PHE A 220 11.35 -0.98 -16.64
N SER A 221 12.35 -1.14 -17.53
CA SER A 221 13.22 -0.03 -17.95
C SER A 221 12.46 1.20 -18.41
N GLY A 222 11.27 1.04 -19.00
CA GLY A 222 10.44 2.16 -19.44
C GLY A 222 9.99 3.07 -18.28
N ASP A 223 9.69 2.50 -17.11
CA ASP A 223 9.20 3.26 -15.96
C ASP A 223 10.32 4.08 -15.31
N PHE A 224 11.51 3.51 -15.17
CA PHE A 224 12.68 4.19 -14.62
C PHE A 224 13.20 5.33 -15.50
N LYS A 225 12.89 5.30 -16.82
CA LYS A 225 13.40 6.26 -17.80
C LYS A 225 12.44 7.42 -18.10
N LYS A 226 11.30 7.52 -17.40
CA LYS A 226 10.29 8.58 -17.62
C LYS A 226 10.79 9.98 -17.23
N GLN A 227 11.65 10.08 -16.21
CA GLN A 227 12.11 11.35 -15.64
C GLN A 227 13.63 11.54 -15.76
N GLY A 228 14.29 10.75 -16.60
CA GLY A 228 15.75 10.75 -16.76
C GLY A 228 16.27 9.38 -17.21
N THR A 229 17.55 9.15 -16.99
CA THR A 229 18.20 7.87 -17.24
C THR A 229 18.03 6.91 -16.06
N LEU A 230 18.18 5.61 -16.30
CA LEU A 230 18.20 4.61 -15.24
C LEU A 230 19.33 4.89 -14.21
N ILE A 231 20.49 5.34 -14.68
CA ILE A 231 21.63 5.65 -13.80
C ILE A 231 21.32 6.86 -12.91
N GLU A 232 20.66 7.90 -13.42
CA GLU A 232 20.21 9.03 -12.60
C GLU A 232 19.22 8.59 -11.52
N PHE A 233 18.27 7.72 -11.86
CA PHE A 233 17.35 7.14 -10.89
C PHE A 233 18.08 6.32 -9.81
N LEU A 234 18.98 5.41 -10.20
CA LEU A 234 19.79 4.62 -9.26
C LEU A 234 20.63 5.52 -8.35
N ASN A 235 21.26 6.55 -8.91
CA ASN A 235 22.07 7.52 -8.18
C ASN A 235 21.30 8.37 -7.16
N LYS A 236 19.97 8.41 -7.23
CA LYS A 236 19.13 9.05 -6.20
C LYS A 236 19.14 8.28 -4.88
N TYR A 237 19.29 6.95 -4.93
CA TYR A 237 19.15 6.08 -3.76
C TYR A 237 20.40 5.25 -3.45
N SER A 238 21.28 5.03 -4.43
CA SER A 238 22.51 4.26 -4.26
C SER A 238 23.53 4.97 -3.36
N LYS A 239 24.18 4.21 -2.48
CA LYS A 239 25.34 4.65 -1.69
C LYS A 239 26.57 4.88 -2.56
N VAL A 240 26.66 4.19 -3.70
CA VAL A 240 27.75 4.35 -4.67
C VAL A 240 27.22 5.15 -5.85
N LYS A 241 27.83 6.33 -6.08
CA LYS A 241 27.56 7.15 -7.26
C LYS A 241 28.14 6.47 -8.50
N MET A 242 27.29 5.99 -9.38
CA MET A 242 27.63 5.40 -10.68
C MET A 242 28.00 6.50 -11.67
N ASP A 243 28.97 6.21 -12.54
CA ASP A 243 29.33 7.07 -13.66
C ASP A 243 28.21 7.05 -14.71
N ALA A 244 28.02 8.15 -15.44
CA ALA A 244 26.93 8.28 -16.42
C ALA A 244 26.99 7.24 -17.55
N ASN A 245 28.17 6.69 -17.82
CA ASN A 245 28.44 5.67 -18.83
C ASN A 245 28.75 4.29 -18.22
N ALA A 246 28.38 4.04 -16.96
CA ALA A 246 28.61 2.75 -16.31
C ALA A 246 27.99 1.60 -17.13
N GLU A 247 28.74 0.51 -17.29
CA GLU A 247 28.25 -0.70 -17.95
C GLU A 247 27.20 -1.38 -17.03
N LEU A 248 26.01 -1.64 -17.57
CA LEU A 248 24.92 -2.29 -16.85
C LEU A 248 24.70 -3.70 -17.40
N SER A 249 24.78 -4.69 -16.52
CA SER A 249 24.32 -6.06 -16.77
C SER A 249 23.24 -6.45 -15.76
N TYR A 250 22.58 -7.58 -15.96
CA TYR A 250 21.48 -8.01 -15.10
C TYR A 250 21.71 -9.42 -14.54
N LEU A 251 21.48 -9.57 -13.24
CA LEU A 251 21.51 -10.86 -12.53
C LEU A 251 20.42 -11.79 -13.03
N ASP A 252 20.56 -13.09 -12.77
CA ASP A 252 19.45 -14.03 -12.93
C ASP A 252 18.33 -13.81 -11.91
N TYR A 253 17.13 -14.29 -12.26
CA TYR A 253 15.93 -14.10 -11.45
C TYR A 253 15.46 -15.44 -10.90
N ASP A 254 15.58 -15.59 -9.59
CA ASP A 254 15.15 -16.76 -8.84
C ASP A 254 13.64 -16.66 -8.53
N TRP A 255 12.90 -17.58 -9.14
CA TRP A 255 11.45 -17.70 -9.02
C TRP A 255 11.00 -18.60 -7.86
N SER A 256 11.92 -19.19 -7.09
CA SER A 256 11.55 -19.92 -5.87
C SER A 256 10.89 -18.97 -4.86
N LEU A 257 10.03 -19.52 -3.99
CA LEU A 257 9.33 -18.70 -3.00
C LEU A 257 10.30 -17.92 -2.10
N ASN A 258 9.95 -16.67 -1.78
CA ASN A 258 10.64 -15.88 -0.75
C ASN A 258 10.26 -16.32 0.68
N GLU A 259 10.40 -17.60 0.98
CA GLU A 259 10.01 -18.17 2.26
C GLU A 259 11.15 -18.18 3.30
N GLN A 260 10.78 -18.08 4.57
CA GLN A 260 11.69 -18.32 5.69
C GLN A 260 12.03 -19.82 5.76
N LYS A 261 13.31 -20.16 5.97
CA LYS A 261 13.81 -21.53 6.06
C LYS A 261 14.00 -21.98 7.50
#